data_AF-A0A932FRC6-F1
#
_entry.id   AF-A0A932FRC6-F1
#
_cell.length_a   1.000
_cell.length_b   1.000
_cell.length_c   1.000
_cell.angle_alpha   90.00
_cell.angle_beta   90.00
_cell.angle_gamma   90.00
#
_symmetry.space_group_name_H-M   'P 1'
#
loop_
_entity.id
_entity.type
_entity.pdbx_description
1 polymer ?
#
loop_
_entity_poly.entity_id
_entity_poly.type
_entity_poly.pdbx_seq_one_letter_code
_entity_poly.pdbx_strand_id
1 'polypeptide(L)'
;MTLENVQTKRGAVTGVIDSRWQGLCKAGGVAALTMLVLMIIQIVIYTISPPPSTVEGYFALFQNSWLLGLLSLDLLYIVDSVLLILIYLAIYIVLRKAGESSMLIAVVLGVTGIAAYFASNPAFEMLSLSSQYAAAATEAQRVLFLTAGQAMLETYTGTAFDIYYVLNTIVLFIFSAIMLRSRLFSKASAYLGIAAGVLMMVPSSAGTLGLYFSLASLVPWAIWLVLVGRRLLQIGRGA
;
A
#
# COMPACT_ATOMS: atom_id res chain seq x y z
N MET A 1 3.72 47.11 7.66
CA MET A 1 3.60 45.79 6.99
C MET A 1 2.13 45.42 6.98
N THR A 2 1.44 45.83 5.92
CA THR A 2 -0.02 46.00 5.86
C THR A 2 -0.74 44.68 5.55
N LEU A 3 -1.97 44.55 6.07
CA LEU A 3 -2.89 43.41 5.96
C LEU A 3 -3.12 42.91 4.51
N GLU A 4 -2.82 43.76 3.52
CA GLU A 4 -2.87 43.50 2.10
C GLU A 4 -1.88 42.42 1.62
N ASN A 5 -0.68 42.34 2.23
CA ASN A 5 0.32 41.30 1.94
C ASN A 5 -0.06 39.92 2.51
N VAL A 6 -0.89 39.89 3.55
CA VAL A 6 -1.42 38.64 4.12
C VAL A 6 -2.59 38.14 3.26
N GLN A 7 -3.43 39.03 2.74
CA GLN A 7 -4.52 38.71 1.80
C GLN A 7 -4.00 38.21 0.43
N THR A 8 -2.96 38.83 -0.14
CA THR A 8 -2.34 38.35 -1.40
C THR A 8 -1.63 37.01 -1.24
N LYS A 9 -0.96 36.75 -0.10
CA LYS A 9 -0.43 35.41 0.20
C LYS A 9 -1.53 34.37 0.39
N ARG A 10 -2.66 34.72 1.03
CA ARG A 10 -3.80 33.80 1.19
C ARG A 10 -4.52 33.52 -0.13
N GLY A 11 -4.66 34.55 -0.98
CA GLY A 11 -5.24 34.45 -2.32
C GLY A 11 -4.40 33.65 -3.32
N ALA A 12 -3.07 33.62 -3.14
CA ALA A 12 -2.17 32.82 -3.97
C ALA A 12 -2.25 31.31 -3.68
N VAL A 13 -2.62 30.90 -2.45
CA VAL A 13 -2.72 29.48 -2.10
C VAL A 13 -4.09 28.90 -2.45
N THR A 14 -5.15 29.71 -2.44
CA THR A 14 -6.49 29.32 -2.92
C THR A 14 -6.55 28.98 -4.42
N GLY A 15 -5.49 29.27 -5.19
CA GLY A 15 -5.43 29.06 -6.65
C GLY A 15 -4.64 27.83 -7.14
N VAL A 16 -4.13 26.98 -6.23
CA VAL A 16 -3.20 25.91 -6.63
C VAL A 16 -3.92 24.76 -7.36
N ILE A 17 -5.12 24.38 -6.91
CA ILE A 17 -5.92 23.29 -7.48
C ILE A 17 -7.36 23.73 -7.69
N ASP A 18 -7.88 23.42 -8.87
CA ASP A 18 -9.26 23.65 -9.28
C ASP A 18 -10.23 22.95 -8.32
N SER A 19 -11.27 23.68 -7.89
CA SER A 19 -12.30 23.25 -6.93
C SER A 19 -12.85 21.85 -7.19
N ARG A 20 -12.96 21.45 -8.46
CA ARG A 20 -13.44 20.11 -8.85
C ARG A 20 -12.61 18.95 -8.30
N TRP A 21 -11.34 19.17 -7.97
CA TRP A 21 -10.45 18.11 -7.47
C TRP A 21 -10.22 18.13 -5.97
N GLN A 22 -10.85 19.07 -5.25
CA GLN A 22 -10.74 19.14 -3.79
C GLN A 22 -11.25 17.88 -3.10
N GLY A 23 -12.34 17.29 -3.62
CA GLY A 23 -12.89 16.02 -3.12
C GLY A 23 -11.87 14.88 -3.20
N LEU A 24 -11.19 14.76 -4.34
CA LEU A 24 -10.16 13.73 -4.53
C LEU A 24 -8.94 13.96 -3.63
N CYS A 25 -8.52 15.20 -3.43
CA CYS A 25 -7.43 15.52 -2.48
C CYS A 25 -7.83 15.15 -1.04
N LYS A 26 -9.08 15.45 -0.63
CA LYS A 26 -9.57 15.04 0.69
C LYS A 26 -9.61 13.52 0.82
N ALA A 27 -10.14 12.82 -0.19
CA ALA A 27 -10.22 11.37 -0.20
C ALA A 27 -8.83 10.72 -0.10
N GLY A 28 -7.86 11.17 -0.90
CA GLY A 28 -6.48 10.66 -0.81
C GLY A 28 -5.81 10.99 0.52
N GLY A 29 -6.10 12.16 1.10
CA GLY A 29 -5.61 12.54 2.42
C GLY A 29 -6.17 11.69 3.56
N VAL A 30 -7.48 11.40 3.54
CA VAL A 30 -8.11 10.47 4.49
C VAL A 30 -7.57 9.05 4.26
N ALA A 31 -7.51 8.60 3.01
CA ALA A 31 -7.00 7.28 2.65
C ALA A 31 -5.58 7.04 3.18
N ALA A 32 -4.68 8.01 3.08
CA ALA A 32 -3.32 7.90 3.62
C ALA A 32 -3.29 7.71 5.15
N LEU A 33 -4.15 8.42 5.88
CA LEU A 33 -4.22 8.28 7.34
C LEU A 33 -4.93 6.99 7.76
N THR A 34 -5.97 6.58 7.03
CA THR A 34 -6.63 5.28 7.24
C THR A 34 -5.66 4.13 6.97
N MET A 35 -4.87 4.19 5.89
CA MET A 35 -3.85 3.20 5.57
C MET A 35 -2.82 3.07 6.69
N LEU A 36 -2.39 4.19 7.29
CA LEU A 36 -1.48 4.15 8.44
C LEU A 36 -2.11 3.43 9.65
N VAL A 37 -3.39 3.67 9.94
CA VAL A 37 -4.09 3.02 11.05
C VAL A 37 -4.22 1.51 10.79
N LEU A 38 -4.60 1.11 9.57
CA LEU A 38 -4.71 -0.30 9.18
C LEU A 38 -3.36 -1.02 9.26
N MET A 39 -2.29 -0.38 8.79
CA MET A 39 -0.93 -0.90 8.92
C MET A 39 -0.53 -1.13 10.39
N ILE A 40 -0.85 -0.20 11.30
CA ILE A 40 -0.59 -0.37 12.75
C ILE A 40 -1.40 -1.54 13.31
N ILE A 41 -2.68 -1.65 12.95
CA ILE A 41 -3.54 -2.77 13.35
C ILE A 41 -2.95 -4.11 12.88
N GLN A 42 -2.50 -4.18 11.63
CA GLN A 42 -1.89 -5.38 11.05
C GLN A 42 -0.61 -5.78 11.79
N ILE A 43 0.26 -4.82 12.12
CA ILE A 43 1.47 -5.07 12.93
C ILE A 43 1.12 -5.66 14.30
N VAL A 44 0.10 -5.11 14.97
CA VAL A 44 -0.36 -5.61 16.27
C VAL A 44 -0.89 -7.04 16.14
N ILE A 45 -1.69 -7.34 15.11
CA ILE A 45 -2.19 -8.69 14.84
C ILE A 45 -1.03 -9.65 14.65
N TYR A 46 -0.04 -9.32 13.82
CA TYR A 46 1.11 -10.19 13.56
C TYR A 46 2.02 -10.39 14.76
N THR A 47 2.04 -9.43 15.68
CA THR A 47 2.79 -9.55 16.94
C THR A 47 2.10 -10.49 17.93
N ILE A 48 0.77 -10.43 18.02
CA ILE A 48 -0.02 -11.24 18.96
C ILE A 48 -0.26 -12.65 18.42
N SER A 49 -0.52 -12.77 17.11
CA SER A 49 -0.82 -14.01 16.41
C SER A 49 0.00 -14.07 15.12
N PRO A 50 1.28 -14.48 15.21
CA PRO A 50 2.14 -14.62 14.04
C PRO A 50 1.52 -15.54 12.98
N PRO A 51 1.60 -15.17 11.69
CA PRO A 51 1.07 -15.99 10.62
C PRO A 51 1.78 -17.37 10.59
N PRO A 52 1.04 -18.47 10.35
CA PRO A 52 1.65 -19.78 10.17
C PRO A 52 2.63 -19.82 9.00
N SER A 53 3.59 -20.75 9.05
CA SER A 53 4.53 -20.98 7.95
C SER A 53 4.16 -22.19 7.07
N THR A 54 3.13 -22.95 7.45
CA THR A 54 2.70 -24.16 6.75
C THR A 54 1.25 -24.07 6.33
N VAL A 55 0.92 -24.76 5.23
CA VAL A 55 -0.47 -24.86 4.73
C VAL A 55 -1.40 -25.44 5.80
N GLU A 56 -0.97 -26.51 6.47
CA GLU A 56 -1.73 -27.13 7.56
C GLU A 56 -2.00 -26.15 8.71
N GLY A 57 -1.00 -25.32 9.05
CA GLY A 57 -1.14 -24.28 10.07
C GLY A 57 -2.17 -23.22 9.68
N TYR A 58 -2.14 -22.76 8.43
CA TYR A 58 -3.18 -21.86 7.91
C TYR A 58 -4.56 -22.52 7.90
N PHE A 59 -4.66 -23.77 7.46
CA PHE A 59 -5.95 -24.47 7.42
C PHE A 59 -6.52 -24.64 8.83
N ALA A 60 -5.70 -25.04 9.81
CA ALA A 60 -6.11 -25.10 11.21
C ALA A 60 -6.53 -23.73 11.76
N LEU A 61 -5.79 -22.67 11.42
CA LEU A 61 -6.15 -21.30 11.80
C LEU A 61 -7.52 -20.90 11.23
N PHE A 62 -7.79 -21.20 9.96
CA PHE A 62 -9.10 -20.94 9.33
C PHE A 62 -10.24 -21.71 10.01
N GLN A 63 -10.01 -22.96 10.42
CA GLN A 63 -11.00 -23.75 11.15
C GLN A 63 -11.27 -23.19 12.56
N ASN A 64 -10.27 -22.62 13.22
CA ASN A 64 -10.41 -22.01 14.54
C ASN A 64 -11.03 -20.61 14.48
N SER A 65 -10.60 -19.80 13.51
CA SER A 65 -11.07 -18.42 13.31
C SER A 65 -10.84 -18.01 11.86
N TRP A 66 -11.92 -18.05 11.07
CA TRP A 66 -11.86 -17.72 9.64
C TRP A 66 -11.35 -16.29 9.40
N LEU A 67 -11.77 -15.33 10.23
CA LEU A 67 -11.35 -13.93 10.11
C LEU A 67 -9.87 -13.75 10.43
N LEU A 68 -9.38 -14.43 11.48
CA LEU A 68 -7.96 -14.36 11.82
C LEU A 68 -7.11 -15.00 10.71
N GLY A 69 -7.56 -16.09 10.09
CA GLY A 69 -6.91 -16.68 8.92
C GLY A 69 -6.81 -15.70 7.74
N LEU A 70 -7.87 -14.94 7.44
CA LEU A 70 -7.82 -13.90 6.40
C LEU A 70 -6.86 -12.77 6.77
N LEU A 71 -6.87 -12.32 8.03
CA LEU A 71 -5.96 -11.29 8.52
C LEU A 71 -4.49 -11.75 8.47
N SER A 72 -4.23 -13.03 8.71
CA SER A 72 -2.91 -13.67 8.56
C SER A 72 -2.44 -13.82 7.12
N LEU A 73 -3.33 -13.68 6.12
CA LEU A 73 -3.00 -13.59 4.70
C LEU A 73 -3.19 -12.17 4.15
N ASP A 74 -2.91 -11.17 4.99
CA ASP A 74 -2.88 -9.75 4.65
C ASP A 74 -4.19 -9.19 4.03
N LEU A 75 -5.36 -9.64 4.50
CA LEU A 75 -6.64 -9.05 4.09
C LEU A 75 -6.67 -7.52 4.26
N LEU A 76 -6.09 -6.99 5.34
CA LEU A 76 -6.00 -5.54 5.53
C LEU A 76 -5.16 -4.85 4.46
N TYR A 77 -4.13 -5.54 3.93
CA TYR A 77 -3.30 -4.98 2.87
C TYR A 77 -4.01 -4.91 1.53
N ILE A 78 -5.00 -5.78 1.27
CA ILE A 78 -5.91 -5.63 0.12
C ILE A 78 -6.68 -4.30 0.25
N VAL A 79 -7.19 -3.99 1.44
CA VAL A 79 -7.88 -2.72 1.71
C VAL A 79 -6.93 -1.54 1.56
N ASP A 80 -5.72 -1.63 2.12
CA ASP A 80 -4.68 -0.62 1.97
C ASP A 80 -4.30 -0.38 0.51
N SER A 81 -4.24 -1.43 -0.30
CA SER A 81 -3.96 -1.34 -1.73
C SER A 81 -5.07 -0.59 -2.49
N VAL A 82 -6.34 -0.75 -2.09
CA VAL A 82 -7.44 0.07 -2.64
C VAL A 82 -7.32 1.53 -2.21
N LEU A 83 -6.99 1.79 -0.94
CA LEU A 83 -6.75 3.15 -0.43
C LEU A 83 -5.57 3.81 -1.16
N LEU A 84 -4.53 3.04 -1.48
CA LEU A 84 -3.34 3.49 -2.19
C LEU A 84 -3.67 4.04 -3.59
N ILE A 85 -4.66 3.47 -4.28
CA ILE A 85 -5.15 4.02 -5.56
C ILE A 85 -5.63 5.48 -5.38
N LEU A 86 -6.40 5.76 -4.32
CA LEU A 86 -6.88 7.11 -4.03
C LEU A 86 -5.72 8.07 -3.72
N ILE A 87 -4.72 7.59 -2.99
CA ILE A 87 -3.50 8.34 -2.69
C ILE A 87 -2.77 8.70 -3.99
N TYR A 88 -2.56 7.73 -4.89
CA TYR A 88 -1.88 7.94 -6.17
C TYR A 88 -2.60 8.93 -7.07
N LEU A 89 -3.92 8.81 -7.18
CA LEU A 89 -4.75 9.74 -7.95
C LEU A 89 -4.70 11.16 -7.36
N ALA A 90 -4.75 11.30 -6.04
CA ALA A 90 -4.65 12.60 -5.39
C ALA A 90 -3.28 13.25 -5.61
N ILE A 91 -2.19 12.51 -5.47
CA ILE A 91 -0.83 13.01 -5.73
C ILE A 91 -0.68 13.40 -7.19
N TYR A 92 -1.20 12.61 -8.13
CA TYR A 92 -1.20 12.96 -9.56
C TYR A 92 -1.85 14.31 -9.82
N ILE A 93 -3.06 14.53 -9.33
CA ILE A 93 -3.75 15.82 -9.52
C ILE A 93 -2.94 17.00 -8.97
N VAL A 94 -2.29 16.80 -7.81
CA VAL A 94 -1.51 17.85 -7.17
C VAL A 94 -0.22 18.14 -7.94
N LEU A 95 0.46 17.11 -8.44
CA LEU A 95 1.79 17.23 -9.03
C LEU A 95 1.80 17.25 -10.57
N ARG A 96 0.69 16.99 -11.25
CA ARG A 96 0.64 16.91 -12.73
C ARG A 96 1.21 18.15 -13.43
N LYS A 97 0.97 19.35 -12.89
CA LYS A 97 1.50 20.60 -13.48
C LYS A 97 3.04 20.71 -13.39
N ALA A 98 3.68 19.95 -12.51
CA ALA A 98 5.13 19.90 -12.35
C ALA A 98 5.81 18.82 -13.21
N GLY A 99 5.05 17.89 -13.79
CA GLY A 99 5.61 16.78 -14.58
C GLY A 99 4.54 15.82 -15.05
N GLU A 100 3.66 16.26 -15.95
CA GLU A 100 2.43 15.55 -16.31
C GLU A 100 2.68 14.14 -16.83
N SER A 101 3.62 13.97 -17.78
CA SER A 101 3.94 12.66 -18.35
C SER A 101 4.49 11.70 -17.30
N SER A 102 5.42 12.16 -16.44
CA SER A 102 5.99 11.33 -15.37
C SER A 102 4.92 10.92 -14.36
N MET A 103 4.07 11.86 -13.96
CA MET A 103 3.00 11.57 -13.01
C MET A 103 1.96 10.59 -13.59
N LEU A 104 1.63 10.70 -14.88
CA LEU A 104 0.73 9.76 -15.56
C LEU A 104 1.34 8.35 -15.61
N ILE A 105 2.61 8.24 -16.01
CA ILE A 105 3.35 6.97 -16.00
C ILE A 105 3.31 6.34 -14.60
N ALA A 106 3.61 7.13 -13.57
CA ALA A 106 3.61 6.64 -12.20
C ALA A 106 2.23 6.12 -11.75
N VAL A 107 1.13 6.81 -12.07
CA VAL A 107 -0.21 6.30 -11.74
C VAL A 107 -0.51 4.98 -12.47
N VAL A 108 -0.21 4.90 -13.77
CA VAL A 108 -0.45 3.68 -14.56
C VAL A 108 0.34 2.50 -14.00
N LEU A 109 1.65 2.70 -13.73
CA LEU A 109 2.49 1.68 -13.10
C LEU A 109 1.99 1.30 -11.70
N GLY A 110 1.58 2.28 -10.89
CA GLY A 110 1.10 2.05 -9.54
C GLY A 110 -0.19 1.22 -9.50
N VAL A 111 -1.17 1.56 -10.34
CA VAL A 111 -2.42 0.80 -10.46
C VAL A 111 -2.16 -0.61 -11.02
N THR A 112 -1.25 -0.73 -11.98
CA THR A 112 -0.85 -2.04 -12.52
C THR A 112 -0.18 -2.91 -11.47
N GLY A 113 0.72 -2.32 -10.66
CA GLY A 113 1.32 -3.00 -9.52
C GLY A 113 0.27 -3.46 -8.53
N ILE A 114 -0.64 -2.57 -8.12
CA ILE A 114 -1.73 -2.90 -7.18
C ILE A 114 -2.60 -4.05 -7.73
N ALA A 115 -2.91 -4.05 -9.02
CA ALA A 115 -3.63 -5.15 -9.65
C ALA A 115 -2.84 -6.48 -9.60
N ALA A 116 -1.51 -6.43 -9.78
CA ALA A 116 -0.65 -7.60 -9.61
C ALA A 116 -0.67 -8.14 -8.17
N TYR A 117 -0.69 -7.26 -7.16
CA TYR A 117 -0.84 -7.69 -5.75
C TYR A 117 -2.19 -8.38 -5.50
N PHE A 118 -3.29 -7.83 -6.04
CA PHE A 118 -4.59 -8.49 -5.91
C PHE A 118 -4.60 -9.90 -6.52
N ALA A 119 -3.88 -10.10 -7.62
CA ALA A 119 -3.74 -11.40 -8.25
C ALA A 119 -2.82 -12.36 -7.49
N SER A 120 -1.90 -11.86 -6.65
CA SER A 120 -1.00 -12.70 -5.87
C SER A 120 -1.61 -13.16 -4.55
N ASN A 121 -2.51 -12.38 -3.93
CA ASN A 121 -3.05 -12.68 -2.60
C ASN A 121 -4.08 -13.84 -2.62
N PRO A 122 -3.83 -14.98 -1.96
CA PRO A 122 -4.70 -16.16 -2.02
C PRO A 122 -5.65 -16.29 -0.82
N ALA A 123 -5.97 -15.20 -0.10
CA ALA A 123 -6.64 -15.26 1.20
C ALA A 123 -7.98 -16.04 1.16
N PHE A 124 -8.81 -15.81 0.15
CA PHE A 124 -10.12 -16.46 0.03
C PHE A 124 -10.01 -17.86 -0.58
N GLU A 125 -9.05 -18.08 -1.47
CA GLU A 125 -8.71 -19.40 -2.01
C GLU A 125 -8.26 -20.34 -0.89
N MET A 126 -7.38 -19.87 0.01
CA MET A 126 -6.91 -20.64 1.17
C MET A 126 -8.03 -20.93 2.17
N LEU A 127 -8.98 -20.02 2.38
CA LEU A 127 -10.18 -20.26 3.20
C LEU A 127 -11.06 -21.37 2.59
N SER A 128 -11.27 -21.33 1.27
CA SER A 128 -12.02 -22.36 0.53
C SER A 128 -11.33 -23.72 0.59
N LEU A 129 -10.01 -23.75 0.34
CA LEU A 129 -9.20 -24.97 0.41
C LEU A 129 -9.19 -25.56 1.83
N SER A 130 -9.11 -24.74 2.87
CA SER A 130 -9.22 -25.19 4.27
C SER A 130 -10.54 -25.90 4.53
N SER A 131 -11.65 -25.34 4.03
CA SER A 131 -12.97 -25.93 4.21
C SER A 131 -13.09 -27.27 3.48
N GLN A 132 -12.54 -27.38 2.27
CA GLN A 132 -12.51 -28.63 1.51
C GLN A 132 -11.58 -29.68 2.14
N TYR A 133 -10.44 -29.26 2.69
CA TYR A 133 -9.54 -30.12 3.46
C TYR A 133 -10.24 -30.70 4.70
N ALA A 134 -10.98 -29.89 5.44
CA ALA A 134 -11.72 -30.34 6.62
C ALA A 134 -12.84 -31.35 6.28
N ALA A 135 -13.48 -31.18 5.11
CA ALA A 135 -14.52 -32.07 4.62
C ALA A 135 -14.00 -33.34 3.92
N ALA A 136 -12.69 -33.46 3.70
CA ALA A 136 -12.09 -34.57 2.97
C ALA A 136 -12.28 -35.91 3.71
N ALA A 137 -12.81 -36.91 3.00
CA ALA A 137 -13.10 -38.23 3.55
C ALA A 137 -11.91 -39.21 3.41
N THR A 138 -10.97 -38.92 2.51
CA THR A 138 -9.82 -39.77 2.25
C THR A 138 -8.51 -39.02 2.40
N GLU A 139 -7.45 -39.74 2.73
CA GLU A 139 -6.11 -39.16 2.84
C GLU A 139 -5.62 -38.61 1.48
N ALA A 140 -5.98 -39.26 0.38
CA ALA A 140 -5.67 -38.78 -0.96
C ALA A 140 -6.30 -37.40 -1.25
N GLN A 141 -7.54 -37.15 -0.79
CA GLN A 141 -8.18 -35.84 -0.91
C GLN A 141 -7.48 -34.78 -0.03
N ARG A 142 -7.07 -35.15 1.19
CA ARG A 142 -6.33 -34.23 2.07
C ARG A 142 -5.00 -33.79 1.45
N VAL A 143 -4.22 -34.73 0.92
CA VAL A 143 -2.95 -34.46 0.22
C VAL A 143 -3.17 -33.55 -1.00
N LEU A 144 -4.27 -33.73 -1.74
CA LEU A 144 -4.63 -32.87 -2.86
C LEU A 144 -4.80 -31.40 -2.42
N PHE A 145 -5.57 -31.15 -1.36
CA PHE A 145 -5.81 -29.79 -0.88
C PHE A 145 -4.58 -29.15 -0.23
N LEU A 146 -3.74 -29.94 0.45
CA LEU A 146 -2.45 -29.45 0.95
C LEU A 146 -1.52 -29.05 -0.19
N THR A 147 -1.46 -29.85 -1.26
CA THR A 147 -0.66 -29.54 -2.45
C THR A 147 -1.16 -28.26 -3.14
N ALA A 148 -2.47 -28.10 -3.28
CA ALA A 148 -3.07 -26.88 -3.81
C ALA A 148 -2.75 -25.66 -2.92
N GLY A 149 -2.85 -25.81 -1.60
CA GLY A 149 -2.48 -24.77 -0.65
C GLY A 149 -1.00 -24.38 -0.73
N GLN A 150 -0.10 -25.34 -0.98
CA GLN A 150 1.32 -25.03 -1.17
C GLN A 150 1.51 -24.16 -2.41
N ALA A 151 0.85 -24.50 -3.52
CA ALA A 151 0.90 -23.68 -4.73
C ALA A 151 0.36 -22.25 -4.50
N MET A 152 -0.65 -22.08 -3.64
CA MET A 152 -1.17 -20.76 -3.26
C MET A 152 -0.15 -19.96 -2.45
N LEU A 153 0.55 -20.57 -1.49
CA LEU A 153 1.61 -19.89 -0.74
C LEU A 153 2.79 -19.46 -1.63
N GLU A 154 3.21 -20.32 -2.57
CA GLU A 154 4.24 -19.97 -3.55
C GLU A 154 3.79 -18.83 -4.48
N THR A 155 2.50 -18.83 -4.86
CA THR A 155 1.91 -17.73 -5.64
C THR A 155 1.89 -16.43 -4.86
N TYR A 156 1.66 -16.50 -3.54
CA TYR A 156 1.54 -15.33 -2.69
C TYR A 156 2.80 -14.46 -2.69
N THR A 157 3.97 -15.10 -2.69
CA THR A 157 5.28 -14.44 -2.75
C THR A 157 5.95 -14.59 -4.11
N GLY A 158 5.18 -14.94 -5.15
CA GLY A 158 5.68 -15.23 -6.49
C GLY A 158 5.80 -14.00 -7.39
N THR A 159 5.85 -14.23 -8.70
CA THR A 159 6.14 -13.20 -9.70
C THR A 159 5.22 -11.97 -9.63
N ALA A 160 3.92 -12.16 -9.40
CA ALA A 160 2.98 -11.03 -9.33
C ALA A 160 3.25 -10.13 -8.12
N PHE A 161 3.66 -10.71 -6.99
CA PHE A 161 4.07 -9.98 -5.78
C PHE A 161 5.38 -9.22 -6.01
N ASP A 162 6.37 -9.85 -6.66
CA ASP A 162 7.64 -9.19 -6.97
C ASP A 162 7.45 -8.02 -7.97
N ILE A 163 6.58 -8.20 -8.98
CA ILE A 163 6.20 -7.12 -9.91
C ILE A 163 5.55 -5.96 -9.15
N TYR A 164 4.66 -6.24 -8.20
CA TYR A 164 4.09 -5.20 -7.33
C TYR A 164 5.19 -4.40 -6.62
N TYR A 165 6.20 -5.05 -6.04
CA TYR A 165 7.33 -4.38 -5.38
C TYR A 165 8.14 -3.49 -6.33
N VAL A 166 8.51 -4.02 -7.49
CA VAL A 166 9.32 -3.28 -8.49
C VAL A 166 8.56 -2.07 -9.02
N LEU A 167 7.29 -2.25 -9.40
CA LEU A 167 6.50 -1.15 -9.96
C LEU A 167 6.25 -0.06 -8.92
N ASN A 168 5.88 -0.41 -7.68
CA ASN A 168 5.66 0.58 -6.64
C ASN A 168 6.95 1.31 -6.25
N THR A 169 8.11 0.63 -6.29
CA THR A 169 9.41 1.28 -6.12
C THR A 169 9.65 2.37 -7.17
N ILE A 170 9.38 2.07 -8.44
CA ILE A 170 9.49 3.05 -9.54
C ILE A 170 8.54 4.23 -9.31
N VAL A 171 7.31 3.96 -8.88
CA VAL A 171 6.32 5.00 -8.54
C VAL A 171 6.84 5.93 -7.46
N LEU A 172 7.41 5.39 -6.38
CA LEU A 172 7.96 6.20 -5.28
C LEU A 172 9.11 7.09 -5.75
N PHE A 173 9.98 6.59 -6.63
CA PHE A 173 11.05 7.41 -7.19
C PHE A 173 10.53 8.52 -8.09
N ILE A 174 9.55 8.23 -8.96
CA ILE A 174 8.94 9.26 -9.80
C ILE A 174 8.25 10.31 -8.93
N PHE A 175 7.39 9.92 -8.00
CA PHE A 175 6.69 10.84 -7.10
C PHE A 175 7.67 11.69 -6.32
N SER A 176 8.71 11.08 -5.74
CA SER A 176 9.72 11.80 -4.96
C SER A 176 10.50 12.80 -5.82
N ALA A 177 10.89 12.42 -7.04
CA ALA A 177 11.58 13.32 -7.95
C ALA A 177 10.73 14.54 -8.32
N ILE A 178 9.44 14.35 -8.59
CA ILE A 178 8.52 15.45 -8.89
C ILE A 178 8.21 16.29 -7.63
N MET A 179 8.12 15.66 -6.45
CA MET A 179 7.99 16.38 -5.18
C MET A 179 9.20 17.29 -4.91
N LEU A 180 10.43 16.88 -5.24
CA LEU A 180 11.63 17.74 -5.11
C LEU A 180 11.63 18.94 -6.06
N ARG A 181 10.99 18.80 -7.23
CA ARG A 181 10.85 19.88 -8.23
C ARG A 181 9.72 20.84 -7.90
N SER A 182 8.82 20.45 -7.00
CA SER A 182 7.62 21.19 -6.64
C SER A 182 7.74 21.83 -5.25
N ARG A 183 7.03 22.93 -5.01
CA ARG A 183 6.87 23.54 -3.68
C ARG A 183 5.60 23.06 -2.96
N LEU A 184 4.86 22.13 -3.57
CA LEU A 184 3.57 21.67 -3.06
C LEU A 184 3.71 20.65 -1.93
N PHE A 185 4.79 19.87 -1.92
CA PHE A 185 5.14 18.97 -0.83
C PHE A 185 6.46 19.39 -0.19
N SER A 186 6.68 18.98 1.06
CA SER A 186 7.96 19.22 1.73
C SER A 186 9.05 18.34 1.13
N LYS A 187 10.31 18.81 1.16
CA LYS A 187 11.47 17.98 0.78
C LYS A 187 11.56 16.71 1.62
N ALA A 188 11.14 16.76 2.89
CA ALA A 188 11.05 15.59 3.76
C ALA A 188 10.16 14.50 3.17
N SER A 189 9.00 14.87 2.60
CA SER A 189 8.10 13.90 1.94
C SER A 189 8.80 13.22 0.76
N ALA A 190 9.59 13.96 -0.02
CA ALA A 190 10.34 13.36 -1.13
C ALA A 190 11.45 12.41 -0.65
N TYR A 191 12.26 12.83 0.34
CA TYR A 191 13.35 11.97 0.83
C TYR A 191 12.84 10.71 1.53
N LEU A 192 11.72 10.79 2.26
CA LEU A 192 11.07 9.62 2.86
C LEU A 192 10.54 8.68 1.78
N GLY A 193 9.98 9.21 0.68
CA GLY A 193 9.57 8.39 -0.47
C GLY A 193 10.75 7.68 -1.13
N ILE A 194 11.90 8.35 -1.28
CA ILE A 194 13.14 7.73 -1.77
C ILE A 194 13.61 6.64 -0.81
N ALA A 195 13.65 6.93 0.51
CA ALA A 195 14.08 5.96 1.50
C ALA A 195 13.18 4.71 1.51
N ALA A 196 11.86 4.89 1.47
CA ALA A 196 10.91 3.80 1.34
C ALA A 196 11.13 3.00 0.04
N GLY A 197 11.26 3.68 -1.11
CA GLY A 197 11.52 3.03 -2.39
C GLY A 197 12.83 2.22 -2.41
N VAL A 198 13.91 2.74 -1.81
CA VAL A 198 15.18 2.02 -1.70
C VAL A 198 15.02 0.75 -0.85
N LEU A 199 14.31 0.84 0.26
CA LEU A 199 14.06 -0.31 1.13
C LEU A 199 13.11 -1.32 0.50
N MET A 200 12.22 -0.89 -0.40
CA MET A 200 11.32 -1.75 -1.16
C MET A 200 11.97 -2.38 -2.41
N MET A 201 13.21 -2.04 -2.78
CA MET A 201 13.87 -2.68 -3.94
C MET A 201 14.07 -4.19 -3.75
N VAL A 202 14.18 -4.64 -2.51
CA VAL A 202 14.34 -6.05 -2.17
C VAL A 202 13.01 -6.53 -1.57
N PRO A 203 12.25 -7.39 -2.27
CA PRO A 203 10.98 -7.87 -1.75
C PRO A 203 11.19 -8.76 -0.53
N SER A 204 10.17 -8.87 0.34
CA SER A 204 10.22 -9.71 1.53
C SER A 204 10.42 -11.20 1.21
N SER A 205 10.09 -11.62 -0.01
CA SER A 205 10.31 -12.96 -0.57
C SER A 205 11.80 -13.29 -0.76
N ALA A 206 12.70 -12.30 -0.85
CA ALA A 206 14.15 -12.49 -1.03
C ALA A 206 14.89 -12.85 0.29
N GLY A 207 14.32 -13.77 1.05
CA GLY A 207 14.87 -14.31 2.28
C GLY A 207 15.02 -13.29 3.41
N THR A 208 15.92 -13.57 4.36
CA THR A 208 16.09 -12.78 5.59
C THR A 208 16.43 -11.32 5.33
N LEU A 209 17.22 -11.04 4.29
CA LEU A 209 17.59 -9.66 3.94
C LEU A 209 16.36 -8.88 3.46
N GLY A 210 15.57 -9.47 2.56
CA GLY A 210 14.32 -8.88 2.09
C GLY A 210 13.32 -8.62 3.21
N LEU A 211 13.21 -9.57 4.16
CA LEU A 211 12.38 -9.38 5.35
C LEU A 211 12.81 -8.16 6.17
N TYR A 212 14.09 -8.02 6.50
CA TYR A 212 14.57 -6.84 7.24
C TYR A 212 14.37 -5.54 6.49
N PHE A 213 14.59 -5.53 5.17
CA PHE A 213 14.36 -4.37 4.32
C PHE A 213 12.87 -3.98 4.32
N SER A 214 11.98 -4.95 4.17
CA SER A 214 10.54 -4.72 4.21
C SER A 214 10.07 -4.13 5.55
N LEU A 215 10.53 -4.67 6.67
CA LEU A 215 10.21 -4.14 8.01
C LEU A 215 10.79 -2.74 8.23
N ALA A 216 12.04 -2.51 7.80
CA ALA A 216 12.66 -1.20 7.88
C ALA A 216 11.93 -0.15 7.03
N SER A 217 11.35 -0.55 5.89
CA SER A 217 10.60 0.33 4.99
C SER A 217 9.34 0.92 5.62
N LEU A 218 8.75 0.24 6.61
CA LEU A 218 7.53 0.68 7.30
C LEU A 218 7.73 2.02 8.02
N VAL A 219 8.93 2.30 8.55
CA VAL A 219 9.21 3.54 9.29
C VAL A 219 9.15 4.78 8.38
N PRO A 220 9.95 4.88 7.28
CA PRO A 220 9.84 6.02 6.38
C PRO A 220 8.47 6.09 5.71
N TRP A 221 7.85 4.93 5.39
CA TRP A 221 6.50 4.87 4.82
C TRP A 221 5.44 5.47 5.76
N ALA A 222 5.46 5.11 7.04
CA ALA A 222 4.52 5.63 8.04
C ALA A 222 4.59 7.15 8.15
N ILE A 223 5.82 7.70 8.24
CA ILE A 223 6.03 9.15 8.33
C ILE A 223 5.59 9.82 7.02
N TRP A 224 5.88 9.19 5.88
CA TRP A 224 5.47 9.68 4.57
C TRP A 224 3.95 9.79 4.45
N LEU A 225 3.19 8.76 4.87
CA LEU A 225 1.73 8.76 4.89
C LEU A 225 1.16 9.90 5.73
N VAL A 226 1.75 10.18 6.90
CA VAL A 226 1.32 11.33 7.74
C VAL A 226 1.56 12.65 7.02
N LEU A 227 2.75 12.86 6.46
CA LEU A 227 3.10 14.12 5.81
C LEU A 227 2.26 14.37 4.56
N VAL A 228 2.16 13.36 3.70
CA VAL A 228 1.37 13.43 2.45
C VAL A 228 -0.11 13.54 2.77
N GLY A 229 -0.64 12.72 3.68
CA GLY A 229 -2.04 12.73 4.07
C GLY A 229 -2.48 14.09 4.61
N ARG A 230 -1.72 14.65 5.56
CA ARG A 230 -1.97 16.00 6.09
C ARG A 230 -1.91 17.06 5.00
N ARG A 231 -0.94 16.97 4.09
CA ARG A 231 -0.79 17.96 3.02
C ARG A 231 -1.93 17.90 2.01
N LEU A 232 -2.36 16.70 1.62
CA LEU A 232 -3.52 16.50 0.74
C LEU A 232 -4.81 17.04 1.36
N LEU A 233 -5.02 16.84 2.67
CA LEU A 233 -6.16 17.42 3.40
C LEU A 233 -6.13 18.95 3.43
N GLN A 234 -4.96 19.56 3.60
CA GLN A 234 -4.81 21.03 3.55
C GLN A 234 -5.19 21.58 2.17
N ILE A 235 -4.61 20.99 1.12
CA ILE A 235 -4.89 21.39 -0.28
C ILE A 235 -6.38 21.21 -0.60
N GLY A 236 -6.97 20.09 -0.19
CA GLY A 236 -8.39 19.81 -0.39
C GLY A 236 -9.33 20.78 0.33
N ARG A 237 -8.87 21.45 1.41
CA ARG A 237 -9.64 22.49 2.11
C ARG A 237 -9.50 23.89 1.48
N GLY A 238 -8.69 24.03 0.42
CA GLY A 238 -8.43 25.32 -0.23
C GLY A 238 -7.39 26.19 0.50
N ALA A 239 -6.51 25.56 1.28
CA ALA A 239 -5.53 26.24 2.14
C ALA A 239 -4.08 26.07 1.69
#